data_AF-A0A2R6C3M3-F1
#
_entry.id   AF-A0A2R6C3M3-F1
#
_cell.length_a   1.000
_cell.length_b   1.000
_cell.length_c   1.000
_cell.angle_alpha   90.00
_cell.angle_beta   90.00
_cell.angle_gamma   90.00
#
_symmetry.space_group_name_H-M   'P 1'
#
loop_
_entity.id
_entity.type
_entity.pdbx_description
1 polymer ?
#
loop_
_entity_poly.entity_id
_entity_poly.type
_entity_poly.pdbx_seq_one_letter_code
_entity_poly.pdbx_strand_id
1 'polypeptide(L)'
;MSLRPMLLFVLITLLFAFQAIDLRSYSALSLNQSDFFRPTGIVDLGFQKPLNTSSLVCNITVYTLDIGLDFASSTNLTVTGSGKASIQLDAVLRMSKDWYYLQNELALSENTQGEFNASFLVSVWNLSSKRSTFSPQFSEPSATIVSTPNGSVLVYALNVPFLVRVPFSFEPMIFVVANQGQITIHFYDYLLQQHFSPFFNDYQISLKGSQASLVTGGRNPVNYNLYQCVFGGAFDHGVTQITSLDSQMLLYYLNGSSYSAVPEAVAYGLDSAEGVGGVAAFPIFINGVPQVILSTELKGVINLWPISNYFVKLNISKSSFLLIANSKFWVPQGIVELPALLGKAVFSLPLTIEPFNKTMFELIAPQVLQINSTARAVLSSIEVNGLPTNNSRISGYVFAPISFFFSYTMQYYVSVLGPNISIQGFYDAGTTLKADAPPRLGNPITPMSFYGWIGTFNITSVSLRVTVEQPIHEVAYYKQSYLNLYILIVLIALITLVTAVTIKRDL
;
A
#
# COMPACT_ATOMS: atom_id res chain seq x y z
N MET A 1 32.75 38.48 -29.56
CA MET A 1 31.51 37.68 -29.61
C MET A 1 31.39 36.93 -28.30
N SER A 2 30.51 37.38 -27.40
CA SER A 2 30.42 36.84 -26.04
C SER A 2 29.48 35.63 -26.00
N LEU A 3 29.96 34.51 -25.45
CA LEU A 3 29.17 33.29 -25.19
C LEU A 3 28.17 33.43 -24.01
N ARG A 4 28.08 34.61 -23.40
CA ARG A 4 27.26 34.84 -22.20
C ARG A 4 25.73 34.89 -22.41
N PRO A 5 25.15 35.34 -23.55
CA PRO A 5 23.70 35.34 -23.72
C PRO A 5 23.15 33.95 -24.07
N MET A 6 23.96 33.04 -24.62
CA MET A 6 23.52 31.71 -25.04
C MET A 6 23.47 30.71 -23.88
N LEU A 7 24.36 30.86 -22.89
CA LEU A 7 24.32 30.05 -21.66
C LEU A 7 23.13 30.43 -20.76
N LEU A 8 22.73 31.70 -20.73
CA LEU A 8 21.59 32.17 -19.93
C LEU A 8 20.25 31.71 -20.54
N PHE A 9 20.15 31.64 -21.87
CA PHE A 9 18.94 31.15 -22.55
C PHE A 9 18.78 29.62 -22.40
N VAL A 10 19.87 28.84 -22.43
CA VAL A 10 19.83 27.40 -22.16
C VAL A 10 19.49 27.13 -20.69
N LEU A 11 20.00 27.93 -19.75
CA LEU A 11 19.68 27.77 -18.33
C LEU A 11 18.21 28.13 -18.00
N ILE A 12 17.64 29.14 -18.66
CA ILE A 12 16.22 29.52 -18.49
C ILE A 12 15.29 28.52 -19.17
N THR A 13 15.67 27.96 -20.32
CA THR A 13 14.85 26.94 -21.00
C THR A 13 14.87 25.60 -20.26
N LEU A 14 15.96 25.26 -19.56
CA LEU A 14 16.03 24.11 -18.64
C LEU A 14 15.28 24.33 -17.32
N LEU A 15 15.12 25.59 -16.86
CA LEU A 15 14.33 25.89 -15.67
C LEU A 15 12.81 25.81 -15.88
N PHE A 16 12.32 25.91 -17.13
CA PHE A 16 10.89 25.80 -17.45
C PHE A 16 10.47 24.43 -18.03
N ALA A 17 11.42 23.51 -18.25
CA ALA A 17 11.13 22.15 -18.74
C ALA A 17 10.96 21.10 -17.63
N PHE A 18 11.12 21.46 -16.35
CA PHE A 18 10.91 20.59 -15.19
C PHE A 18 9.89 21.19 -14.21
N GLN A 19 8.64 21.31 -14.66
CA GLN A 19 7.49 21.24 -13.76
C GLN A 19 6.51 20.20 -14.32
N ALA A 20 7.00 18.98 -14.46
CA ALA A 20 6.14 17.83 -14.32
C ALA A 20 5.68 17.82 -12.85
N ILE A 21 4.38 17.83 -12.63
CA ILE A 21 3.79 17.54 -11.32
C ILE A 21 4.35 16.19 -10.89
N ASP A 22 5.15 16.23 -9.84
CA ASP A 22 5.85 15.06 -9.31
C ASP A 22 4.84 14.14 -8.63
N LEU A 23 4.41 13.10 -9.35
CA LEU A 23 3.57 12.01 -8.87
C LEU A 23 4.41 10.84 -8.33
N ARG A 24 5.69 11.03 -8.02
CA ARG A 24 6.56 10.02 -7.39
C ARG A 24 7.42 10.74 -6.35
N SER A 25 7.13 10.67 -5.06
CA SER A 25 7.45 9.46 -4.32
C SER A 25 6.99 9.57 -2.86
N TYR A 26 5.85 8.96 -2.52
CA TYR A 26 5.74 8.26 -1.24
C TYR A 26 6.46 6.90 -1.40
N SER A 27 7.76 6.96 -1.68
CA SER A 27 8.64 5.80 -1.65
C SER A 27 8.84 5.46 -0.18
N ALA A 28 8.07 4.49 0.33
CA ALA A 28 8.17 3.99 1.69
C ALA A 28 8.20 5.12 2.74
N LEU A 29 7.04 5.48 3.29
CA LEU A 29 7.02 5.96 4.67
C LEU A 29 7.94 5.04 5.47
N SER A 30 9.09 5.54 5.89
CA SER A 30 9.97 4.81 6.79
C SER A 30 9.12 4.55 8.01
N LEU A 31 8.71 3.28 8.20
CA LEU A 31 7.96 2.83 9.36
C LEU A 31 8.78 3.20 10.60
N ASN A 32 8.54 4.40 11.14
CA ASN A 32 9.05 4.76 12.45
C ASN A 32 8.26 3.91 13.45
N GLN A 33 8.82 3.64 14.63
CA GLN A 33 8.13 2.84 15.65
C GLN A 33 6.72 3.36 16.01
N SER A 34 6.44 4.64 15.75
CA SER A 34 5.10 5.25 15.87
C SER A 34 4.08 4.78 14.83
N ASP A 35 4.50 4.11 13.75
CA ASP A 35 3.62 3.61 12.69
C ASP A 35 3.02 2.24 13.00
N PHE A 36 3.39 1.61 14.11
CA PHE A 36 2.88 0.29 14.53
C PHE A 36 1.43 0.32 15.04
N PHE A 37 0.88 1.49 15.32
CA PHE A 37 -0.42 1.65 15.97
C PHE A 37 -1.25 2.69 15.24
N ARG A 38 -1.55 2.42 13.99
CA ARG A 38 -2.54 3.19 13.22
C ARG A 38 -3.83 2.40 13.13
N PRO A 39 -4.98 3.03 12.89
CA PRO A 39 -6.18 2.29 12.54
C PRO A 39 -5.88 1.45 11.29
N THR A 40 -6.55 0.33 11.15
CA THR A 40 -6.29 -0.60 10.05
C THR A 40 -7.59 -0.97 9.37
N GLY A 41 -7.66 -0.82 8.04
CA GLY A 41 -8.91 -0.99 7.31
C GLY A 41 -8.78 -0.72 5.82
N ILE A 42 -9.80 -0.07 5.26
CA ILE A 42 -9.91 0.33 3.87
C ILE A 42 -10.10 1.84 3.76
N VAL A 43 -9.28 2.54 2.99
CA VAL A 43 -9.27 4.00 2.86
C VAL A 43 -9.24 4.40 1.40
N ASP A 44 -9.83 5.51 1.01
CA ASP A 44 -9.59 6.17 -0.28
C ASP A 44 -9.18 7.63 -0.06
N LEU A 45 -8.05 7.99 -0.65
CA LEU A 45 -7.43 9.30 -0.57
C LEU A 45 -7.69 10.18 -1.80
N GLY A 46 -8.35 9.63 -2.83
CA GLY A 46 -8.71 10.31 -4.07
C GLY A 46 -7.50 10.83 -4.84
N PHE A 47 -6.40 10.07 -4.85
CA PHE A 47 -5.13 10.49 -5.42
C PHE A 47 -5.15 10.60 -6.95
N GLN A 48 -5.76 9.65 -7.65
CA GLN A 48 -5.87 9.70 -9.13
C GLN A 48 -7.29 10.07 -9.58
N LYS A 49 -8.31 9.75 -8.78
CA LYS A 49 -9.71 10.02 -9.09
C LYS A 49 -10.46 10.59 -7.87
N PRO A 50 -10.44 11.91 -7.67
CA PRO A 50 -11.28 12.56 -6.67
C PRO A 50 -12.76 12.18 -6.86
N LEU A 51 -13.46 11.95 -5.75
CA LEU A 51 -14.89 11.62 -5.77
C LEU A 51 -15.69 12.64 -4.97
N ASN A 52 -16.94 12.83 -5.40
CA ASN A 52 -17.96 13.54 -4.65
C ASN A 52 -19.20 12.65 -4.62
N THR A 53 -19.76 12.43 -3.43
CA THR A 53 -20.95 11.60 -3.22
C THR A 53 -21.85 12.24 -2.17
N SER A 54 -23.13 11.88 -2.14
CA SER A 54 -24.02 12.18 -1.02
C SER A 54 -24.07 11.07 0.02
N SER A 55 -23.54 9.88 -0.28
CA SER A 55 -23.51 8.75 0.66
C SER A 55 -22.24 7.93 0.57
N LEU A 56 -21.80 7.49 1.74
CA LEU A 56 -20.74 6.52 1.96
C LEU A 56 -21.27 5.41 2.88
N VAL A 57 -20.93 4.15 2.58
CA VAL A 57 -21.33 2.98 3.36
C VAL A 57 -20.11 2.10 3.54
N CYS A 58 -19.89 1.63 4.76
CA CYS A 58 -18.97 0.52 5.00
C CYS A 58 -19.76 -0.73 5.36
N ASN A 59 -19.30 -1.89 4.92
CA ASN A 59 -19.81 -3.16 5.42
C ASN A 59 -18.62 -3.93 5.99
N ILE A 60 -18.71 -4.27 7.28
CA ILE A 60 -17.74 -5.13 7.95
C ILE A 60 -18.42 -6.37 8.51
N THR A 61 -17.79 -7.52 8.33
CA THR A 61 -18.13 -8.76 9.04
C THR A 61 -16.95 -9.15 9.92
N VAL A 62 -17.20 -9.30 11.23
CA VAL A 62 -16.21 -9.75 12.22
C VAL A 62 -16.50 -11.20 12.58
N TYR A 63 -15.56 -12.10 12.28
CA TYR A 63 -15.68 -13.53 12.52
C TYR A 63 -15.11 -13.94 13.89
N THR A 64 -13.95 -13.37 14.23
CA THR A 64 -13.31 -13.52 15.54
C THR A 64 -12.85 -12.15 16.01
N LEU A 65 -12.89 -11.93 17.33
CA LEU A 65 -12.36 -10.74 17.97
C LEU A 65 -12.00 -11.08 19.42
N ASP A 66 -10.77 -10.76 19.80
CA ASP A 66 -10.24 -10.82 21.16
C ASP A 66 -9.39 -9.55 21.36
N ILE A 67 -9.80 -8.72 22.33
CA ILE A 67 -9.21 -7.40 22.53
C ILE A 67 -8.21 -7.49 23.69
N GLY A 68 -6.96 -7.18 23.39
CA GLY A 68 -5.89 -7.20 24.37
C GLY A 68 -5.82 -5.93 25.21
N LEU A 69 -4.61 -5.40 25.32
CA LEU A 69 -4.29 -4.26 26.18
C LEU A 69 -4.54 -2.93 25.48
N ASP A 70 -4.99 -1.94 26.25
CA ASP A 70 -5.09 -0.55 25.83
C ASP A 70 -3.88 0.24 26.34
N PHE A 71 -3.37 1.15 25.53
CA PHE A 71 -2.21 1.98 25.81
C PHE A 71 -2.54 3.47 25.63
N ALA A 72 -1.93 4.33 26.46
CA ALA A 72 -2.16 5.77 26.45
C ALA A 72 -1.74 6.46 25.14
N SER A 73 -0.70 5.98 24.48
CA SER A 73 -0.25 6.49 23.18
C SER A 73 0.68 5.50 22.48
N SER A 74 0.93 5.74 21.18
CA SER A 74 1.89 4.98 20.38
C SER A 74 3.36 5.22 20.74
N THR A 75 3.66 6.29 21.48
CA THR A 75 5.02 6.67 21.87
C THR A 75 5.39 6.29 23.30
N ASN A 76 4.40 6.23 24.19
CA ASN A 76 4.53 5.81 25.58
C ASN A 76 3.51 4.70 25.84
N LEU A 77 3.96 3.44 25.72
CA LEU A 77 3.17 2.22 25.92
C LEU A 77 2.87 1.98 27.42
N THR A 78 2.27 2.97 28.07
CA THR A 78 1.69 2.83 29.40
C THR A 78 0.32 2.20 29.24
N VAL A 79 0.13 1.02 29.83
CA VAL A 79 -1.16 0.34 29.84
C VAL A 79 -2.18 1.20 30.59
N THR A 80 -3.27 1.58 29.92
CA THR A 80 -4.36 2.39 30.48
C THR A 80 -5.59 1.55 30.80
N GLY A 81 -5.68 0.36 30.21
CA GLY A 81 -6.82 -0.54 30.33
C GLY A 81 -6.64 -1.78 29.49
N SER A 82 -7.76 -2.43 29.21
CA SER A 82 -7.85 -3.56 28.32
C SER A 82 -9.27 -3.67 27.78
N GLY A 83 -9.41 -4.34 26.64
CA GLY A 83 -10.70 -4.76 26.15
C GLY A 83 -11.46 -3.68 25.38
N LYS A 84 -10.86 -2.59 24.93
CA LYS A 84 -11.58 -1.57 24.14
C LYS A 84 -11.09 -1.47 22.71
N ALA A 85 -12.01 -1.42 21.76
CA ALA A 85 -11.70 -1.20 20.35
C ALA A 85 -12.84 -0.44 19.68
N SER A 86 -12.65 -0.04 18.42
CA SER A 86 -13.68 0.65 17.65
C SER A 86 -13.70 0.22 16.20
N ILE A 87 -14.86 0.38 15.56
CA ILE A 87 -15.01 0.33 14.10
C ILE A 87 -15.55 1.67 13.65
N GLN A 88 -14.84 2.34 12.75
CA GLN A 88 -15.12 3.71 12.33
C GLN A 88 -15.42 3.75 10.82
N LEU A 89 -16.41 4.54 10.44
CA LEU A 89 -16.61 5.05 9.09
C LEU A 89 -16.42 6.55 9.10
N ASP A 90 -15.44 7.03 8.34
CA ASP A 90 -15.14 8.45 8.30
C ASP A 90 -15.19 9.02 6.88
N ALA A 91 -15.61 10.28 6.81
CA ALA A 91 -15.73 11.01 5.56
C ALA A 91 -15.49 12.50 5.78
N VAL A 92 -15.03 13.17 4.72
CA VAL A 92 -14.91 14.63 4.71
C VAL A 92 -16.10 15.23 3.97
N LEU A 93 -16.87 16.05 4.67
CA LEU A 93 -17.96 16.83 4.12
C LEU A 93 -17.43 18.19 3.63
N ARG A 94 -17.67 18.48 2.34
CA ARG A 94 -17.45 19.81 1.77
C ARG A 94 -18.78 20.54 1.61
N MET A 95 -18.84 21.74 2.17
CA MET A 95 -19.88 22.74 1.93
C MET A 95 -19.28 23.91 1.12
N SER A 96 -20.06 24.95 0.82
CA SER A 96 -19.62 26.05 -0.06
C SER A 96 -18.32 26.73 0.40
N LYS A 97 -18.14 26.92 1.72
CA LYS A 97 -16.92 27.49 2.32
C LYS A 97 -16.35 26.67 3.47
N ASP A 98 -17.18 25.77 4.01
CA ASP A 98 -16.88 25.03 5.22
C ASP A 98 -16.55 23.59 4.90
N TRP A 99 -15.73 23.00 5.76
CA TRP A 99 -15.26 21.63 5.66
C TRP A 99 -15.45 20.96 7.01
N TYR A 100 -15.96 19.73 7.01
CA TYR A 100 -16.16 18.96 8.21
C TYR A 100 -15.59 17.56 8.06
N TYR A 101 -14.97 17.05 9.12
CA TYR A 101 -14.74 15.62 9.27
C TYR A 101 -15.95 15.02 9.94
N LEU A 102 -16.44 13.91 9.42
CA LEU A 102 -17.54 13.14 9.95
C LEU A 102 -17.00 11.77 10.34
N GLN A 103 -17.31 11.30 11.54
CA GLN A 103 -16.96 9.98 12.03
C GLN A 103 -18.22 9.32 12.58
N ASN A 104 -18.48 8.09 12.12
CA ASN A 104 -19.50 7.19 12.65
C ASN A 104 -18.81 5.97 13.26
N GLU A 105 -18.98 5.74 14.55
CA GLU A 105 -18.20 4.78 15.29
C GLU A 105 -19.05 3.82 16.11
N LEU A 106 -18.71 2.54 16.02
CA LEU A 106 -19.12 1.50 16.95
C LEU A 106 -17.98 1.25 17.94
N ALA A 107 -18.11 1.78 19.15
CA ALA A 107 -17.17 1.50 20.24
C ALA A 107 -17.53 0.17 20.88
N LEU A 108 -16.52 -0.67 21.13
CA LEU A 108 -16.62 -2.01 21.71
C LEU A 108 -15.82 -2.05 23.01
N SER A 109 -16.43 -2.58 24.07
CA SER A 109 -15.77 -2.91 25.32
C SER A 109 -16.02 -4.38 25.65
N GLU A 110 -14.98 -5.19 25.62
CA GLU A 110 -15.03 -6.61 25.93
C GLU A 110 -15.54 -6.82 27.36
N ASN A 111 -16.55 -7.68 27.47
CA ASN A 111 -17.10 -8.12 28.74
C ASN A 111 -16.53 -9.51 29.09
N THR A 112 -16.67 -10.43 28.15
CA THR A 112 -16.09 -11.78 28.17
C THR A 112 -15.64 -12.13 26.76
N GLN A 113 -14.77 -13.14 26.61
CA GLN A 113 -14.26 -13.55 25.30
C GLN A 113 -15.38 -13.74 24.26
N GLY A 114 -15.36 -12.91 23.21
CA GLY A 114 -16.35 -12.92 22.13
C GLY A 114 -17.69 -12.23 22.42
N GLU A 115 -17.87 -11.59 23.58
CA GLU A 115 -19.03 -10.77 23.93
C GLU A 115 -18.61 -9.36 24.37
N PHE A 116 -19.23 -8.35 23.76
CA PHE A 116 -18.85 -6.95 23.90
C PHE A 116 -20.05 -6.10 24.31
N ASN A 117 -19.83 -5.17 25.23
CA ASN A 117 -20.70 -4.01 25.40
C ASN A 117 -20.36 -3.02 24.29
N ALA A 118 -21.35 -2.68 23.48
CA ALA A 118 -21.18 -1.78 22.35
C ALA A 118 -21.98 -0.49 22.54
N SER A 119 -21.46 0.61 22.02
CA SER A 119 -22.14 1.92 21.98
C SER A 119 -21.83 2.63 20.68
N PHE A 120 -22.77 3.45 20.22
CA PHE A 120 -22.57 4.28 19.02
C PHE A 120 -22.09 5.67 19.40
N LEU A 121 -21.16 6.16 18.61
CA LEU A 121 -20.56 7.46 18.78
C LEU A 121 -20.46 8.12 17.41
N VAL A 122 -20.89 9.37 17.33
CA VAL A 122 -20.70 10.18 16.13
C VAL A 122 -19.96 11.44 16.50
N SER A 123 -19.04 11.85 15.65
CA SER A 123 -18.33 13.11 15.83
C SER A 123 -18.24 13.91 14.55
N VAL A 124 -18.31 15.23 14.71
CA VAL A 124 -18.17 16.20 13.62
C VAL A 124 -17.08 17.18 14.00
N TRP A 125 -16.02 17.26 13.18
CA TRP A 125 -14.92 18.21 13.38
C TRP A 125 -14.97 19.30 12.34
N ASN A 126 -14.81 20.56 12.74
CA ASN A 126 -14.80 21.66 11.79
C ASN A 126 -13.38 21.87 11.24
N LEU A 127 -13.16 21.46 10.00
CA LEU A 127 -11.89 21.54 9.26
C LEU A 127 -11.74 22.84 8.44
N SER A 128 -12.69 23.78 8.55
CA SER A 128 -12.72 25.01 7.72
C SER A 128 -11.53 25.93 7.98
N SER A 129 -10.89 25.80 9.15
CA SER A 129 -9.61 26.43 9.47
C SER A 129 -8.87 25.63 10.54
N LYS A 130 -7.59 25.93 10.80
CA LYS A 130 -6.82 25.29 11.89
C LYS A 130 -7.32 25.60 13.31
N ARG A 131 -8.30 26.50 13.47
CA ARG A 131 -8.83 26.96 14.76
C ARG A 131 -10.35 27.20 14.68
N SER A 132 -11.05 26.49 13.79
CA SER A 132 -12.50 26.70 13.66
C SER A 132 -13.19 26.28 14.95
N THR A 133 -14.11 27.12 15.42
CA THR A 133 -15.03 26.77 16.48
C THR A 133 -16.39 26.40 15.91
N PHE A 134 -17.13 25.55 16.61
CA PHE A 134 -18.53 25.32 16.30
C PHE A 134 -19.33 26.55 16.75
N SER A 135 -20.24 27.03 15.90
CA SER A 135 -21.19 28.06 16.32
C SER A 135 -22.11 27.48 17.39
N PRO A 136 -22.57 28.24 18.40
CA PRO A 136 -23.59 27.78 19.35
C PRO A 136 -24.94 27.41 18.71
N GLN A 137 -25.11 27.63 17.40
CA GLN A 137 -26.33 27.35 16.66
C GLN A 137 -26.54 25.88 16.30
N PHE A 138 -25.64 24.98 16.73
CA PHE A 138 -25.88 23.54 16.64
C PHE A 138 -26.94 23.18 17.67
N SER A 139 -28.15 22.91 17.17
CA SER A 139 -29.37 22.86 17.99
C SER A 139 -29.63 21.50 18.63
N GLU A 140 -28.64 20.61 18.71
CA GLU A 140 -28.83 19.29 19.33
C GLU A 140 -28.55 19.36 20.83
N PRO A 141 -29.59 19.25 21.70
CA PRO A 141 -29.43 19.41 23.15
C PRO A 141 -28.53 18.36 23.80
N SER A 142 -28.26 17.28 23.08
CA SER A 142 -27.58 16.08 23.56
C SER A 142 -26.13 16.00 23.08
N ALA A 143 -25.70 16.88 22.18
CA ALA A 143 -24.33 16.97 21.72
C ALA A 143 -23.45 17.76 22.70
N THR A 144 -22.23 17.30 22.94
CA THR A 144 -21.23 18.03 23.72
C THR A 144 -20.22 18.66 22.77
N ILE A 145 -19.95 19.95 22.96
CA ILE A 145 -18.87 20.63 22.24
C ILE A 145 -17.60 20.48 23.08
N VAL A 146 -16.63 19.75 22.55
CA VAL A 146 -15.31 19.55 23.15
C VAL A 146 -14.32 20.51 22.49
N SER A 147 -13.60 21.28 23.30
CA SER A 147 -12.50 22.11 22.80
C SER A 147 -11.25 21.26 22.63
N THR A 148 -10.60 21.35 21.47
CA THR A 148 -9.31 20.69 21.20
C THR A 148 -8.23 21.75 20.94
N PRO A 149 -6.94 21.40 21.04
CA PRO A 149 -5.86 22.34 20.72
C PRO A 149 -5.92 22.90 19.29
N ASN A 150 -6.61 22.21 18.39
CA ASN A 150 -6.73 22.53 16.96
C ASN A 150 -8.14 23.01 16.55
N GLY A 151 -9.02 23.35 17.50
CA GLY A 151 -10.35 23.87 17.21
C GLY A 151 -11.43 23.40 18.19
N SER A 152 -12.66 23.28 17.71
CA SER A 152 -13.75 22.63 18.45
C SER A 152 -14.23 21.40 17.71
N VAL A 153 -14.67 20.42 18.48
CA VAL A 153 -15.21 19.14 18.04
C VAL A 153 -16.62 19.00 18.61
N LEU A 154 -17.59 18.67 17.77
CA LEU A 154 -18.93 18.30 18.24
C LEU A 154 -18.95 16.78 18.41
N VAL A 155 -19.16 16.30 19.63
CA VAL A 155 -19.27 14.87 19.95
C VAL A 155 -20.69 14.57 20.39
N TYR A 156 -21.29 13.56 19.78
CA TYR A 156 -22.53 12.98 20.26
C TYR A 156 -22.34 11.50 20.56
N ALA A 157 -22.53 11.13 21.82
CA ALA A 157 -22.45 9.75 22.28
C ALA A 157 -23.85 9.23 22.59
N LEU A 158 -24.27 8.19 21.86
CA LEU A 158 -25.46 7.43 22.24
C LEU A 158 -25.05 6.45 23.34
N ASN A 159 -25.16 6.90 24.59
CA ASN A 159 -24.71 6.15 25.78
C ASN A 159 -25.63 4.99 26.20
N VAL A 160 -26.38 4.37 25.29
CA VAL A 160 -27.18 3.17 25.63
C VAL A 160 -26.37 1.94 25.21
N PRO A 161 -25.56 1.35 26.12
CA PRO A 161 -24.79 0.17 25.77
C PRO A 161 -25.73 -1.00 25.47
N PHE A 162 -25.36 -1.81 24.48
CA PHE A 162 -26.05 -3.05 24.14
C PHE A 162 -25.03 -4.15 23.89
N LEU A 163 -25.46 -5.41 23.96
CA LEU A 163 -24.56 -6.56 23.81
C LEU A 163 -24.40 -6.93 22.34
N VAL A 164 -23.15 -7.25 21.97
CA VAL A 164 -22.73 -7.75 20.66
C VAL A 164 -21.91 -9.01 20.85
N ARG A 165 -22.13 -10.03 19.99
CA ARG A 165 -21.36 -11.27 20.00
C ARG A 165 -20.78 -11.57 18.63
N VAL A 166 -19.56 -12.12 18.59
CA VAL A 166 -19.00 -12.66 17.35
C VAL A 166 -19.65 -14.00 16.98
N PRO A 167 -19.91 -14.28 15.69
CA PRO A 167 -19.72 -13.37 14.56
C PRO A 167 -20.85 -12.34 14.44
N PHE A 168 -20.51 -11.13 13.99
CA PHE A 168 -21.47 -10.06 13.68
C PHE A 168 -21.10 -9.34 12.39
N SER A 169 -22.06 -8.63 11.80
CA SER A 169 -21.84 -7.70 10.69
C SER A 169 -22.35 -6.32 11.06
N PHE A 170 -21.57 -5.30 10.76
CA PHE A 170 -21.88 -3.91 11.01
C PHE A 170 -21.82 -3.13 9.70
N GLU A 171 -22.84 -2.32 9.45
CA GLU A 171 -22.97 -1.48 8.27
C GLU A 171 -23.23 -0.03 8.68
N PRO A 172 -22.18 0.75 9.00
CA PRO A 172 -22.31 2.18 9.17
C PRO A 172 -22.46 2.87 7.82
N MET A 173 -23.26 3.93 7.79
CA MET A 173 -23.50 4.75 6.63
C MET A 173 -23.55 6.22 7.02
N ILE A 174 -22.88 7.06 6.22
CA ILE A 174 -23.00 8.51 6.29
C ILE A 174 -23.76 8.94 5.03
N PHE A 175 -24.83 9.71 5.22
CA PHE A 175 -25.65 10.23 4.12
C PHE A 175 -25.98 11.70 4.33
N VAL A 176 -25.94 12.49 3.26
CA VAL A 176 -26.11 13.94 3.33
C VAL A 176 -27.21 14.39 2.37
N VAL A 177 -28.16 15.14 2.93
CA VAL A 177 -29.28 15.75 2.21
C VAL A 177 -29.18 17.27 2.30
N ALA A 178 -29.29 17.96 1.18
CA ALA A 178 -29.36 19.42 1.14
C ALA A 178 -30.77 19.87 0.74
N ASN A 179 -31.48 20.54 1.65
CA ASN A 179 -32.84 21.04 1.47
C ASN A 179 -32.91 22.54 1.81
N GLN A 180 -33.17 23.39 0.83
CA GLN A 180 -33.53 24.82 0.98
C GLN A 180 -32.87 25.57 2.17
N GLY A 181 -31.54 25.59 2.23
CA GLY A 181 -30.79 26.35 3.24
C GLY A 181 -30.44 25.55 4.51
N GLN A 182 -30.84 24.28 4.58
CA GLN A 182 -30.44 23.31 5.58
C GLN A 182 -29.73 22.11 4.90
N ILE A 183 -28.70 21.61 5.57
CA ILE A 183 -28.03 20.37 5.24
C ILE A 183 -28.26 19.42 6.41
N THR A 184 -28.80 18.24 6.15
CA THR A 184 -28.97 17.18 7.15
C THR A 184 -27.95 16.08 6.86
N ILE A 185 -27.18 15.73 7.89
CA ILE A 185 -26.24 14.61 7.87
C ILE A 185 -26.89 13.49 8.68
N HIS A 186 -27.04 12.33 8.06
CA HIS A 186 -27.52 11.12 8.67
C HIS A 186 -26.35 10.18 8.94
N PHE A 187 -26.32 9.64 10.15
CA PHE A 187 -25.46 8.57 10.60
C PHE A 187 -26.36 7.36 10.84
N TYR A 188 -26.38 6.47 9.84
CA TYR A 188 -27.15 5.24 9.87
C TYR A 188 -26.25 4.11 10.35
N ASP A 189 -26.76 3.32 11.28
CA ASP A 189 -26.08 2.14 11.81
C ASP A 189 -27.00 0.94 11.68
N TYR A 190 -26.52 -0.10 11.02
CA TYR A 190 -27.18 -1.40 10.99
C TYR A 190 -26.24 -2.48 11.52
N LEU A 191 -26.63 -3.15 12.60
CA LEU A 191 -25.86 -4.24 13.18
C LEU A 191 -26.66 -5.53 13.14
N LEU A 192 -26.09 -6.55 12.49
CA LEU A 192 -26.64 -7.89 12.41
C LEU A 192 -25.75 -8.85 13.21
N GLN A 193 -26.35 -9.62 14.11
CA GLN A 193 -25.64 -10.58 14.95
C GLN A 193 -26.44 -11.89 15.06
N GLN A 194 -25.73 -12.99 15.29
CA GLN A 194 -26.39 -14.27 15.49
C GLN A 194 -27.17 -14.26 16.82
N HIS A 195 -28.40 -14.76 16.81
CA HIS A 195 -29.26 -14.94 17.98
C HIS A 195 -29.83 -13.69 18.67
N PHE A 196 -29.58 -12.49 18.15
CA PHE A 196 -30.25 -11.27 18.62
C PHE A 196 -30.98 -10.56 17.47
N SER A 197 -31.94 -9.71 17.82
CA SER A 197 -32.59 -8.84 16.84
C SER A 197 -31.55 -7.88 16.22
N PRO A 198 -31.67 -7.59 14.92
CA PRO A 198 -30.87 -6.53 14.32
C PRO A 198 -31.05 -5.21 15.08
N PHE A 199 -29.97 -4.47 15.27
CA PHE A 199 -30.02 -3.14 15.82
C PHE A 199 -29.97 -2.11 14.68
N PHE A 200 -30.79 -1.06 14.80
CA PHE A 200 -30.85 0.03 13.84
C PHE A 200 -30.85 1.38 14.56
N ASN A 201 -30.03 2.31 14.07
CA ASN A 201 -30.01 3.69 14.53
C ASN A 201 -29.92 4.65 13.32
N ASP A 202 -30.59 5.79 13.42
CA ASP A 202 -30.51 6.92 12.48
C ASP A 202 -30.35 8.19 13.31
N TYR A 203 -29.12 8.68 13.39
CA TYR A 203 -28.83 9.94 14.05
C TYR A 203 -28.67 11.06 13.03
N GLN A 204 -29.24 12.22 13.32
CA GLN A 204 -29.33 13.33 12.38
C GLN A 204 -28.69 14.60 12.94
N ILE A 205 -27.81 15.23 12.16
CA ILE A 205 -27.22 16.53 12.48
C ILE A 205 -27.62 17.52 11.39
N SER A 206 -28.16 18.67 11.79
CA SER A 206 -28.53 19.75 10.88
C SER A 206 -27.51 20.89 10.87
N LEU A 207 -27.05 21.27 9.69
CA LEU A 207 -26.19 22.42 9.42
C LEU A 207 -26.93 23.45 8.55
N LYS A 208 -26.55 24.72 8.64
CA LYS A 208 -27.02 25.74 7.70
C LYS A 208 -26.20 25.70 6.41
N GLY A 209 -26.86 25.55 5.27
CA GLY A 209 -26.21 25.57 3.96
C GLY A 209 -27.12 25.06 2.84
N SER A 210 -26.72 25.28 1.59
CA SER A 210 -27.52 24.91 0.42
C SER A 210 -26.90 23.82 -0.45
N GLN A 211 -25.61 23.52 -0.26
CA GLN A 211 -24.87 22.51 -1.00
C GLN A 211 -23.90 21.79 -0.09
N ALA A 212 -23.88 20.46 -0.23
CA ALA A 212 -22.99 19.58 0.51
C ALA A 212 -22.64 18.36 -0.34
N SER A 213 -21.42 17.88 -0.18
CA SER A 213 -20.98 16.60 -0.75
C SER A 213 -19.91 15.99 0.15
N LEU A 214 -19.94 14.68 0.37
CA LEU A 214 -18.81 13.94 0.89
C LEU A 214 -17.75 13.87 -0.20
N VAL A 215 -16.48 14.14 0.13
CA VAL A 215 -15.41 14.26 -0.85
C VAL A 215 -14.14 13.49 -0.44
N THR A 216 -13.47 12.92 -1.44
CA THR A 216 -12.09 12.43 -1.32
C THR A 216 -11.25 13.01 -2.46
N GLY A 217 -9.94 13.14 -2.24
CA GLY A 217 -9.03 13.85 -3.14
C GLY A 217 -9.14 15.37 -3.10
N GLY A 218 -8.22 16.05 -3.79
CA GLY A 218 -8.11 17.51 -3.79
C GLY A 218 -7.47 18.10 -2.53
N ARG A 219 -7.59 19.43 -2.34
CA ARG A 219 -7.04 20.14 -1.18
C ARG A 219 -8.15 20.79 -0.36
N ASN A 220 -8.09 20.62 0.95
CA ASN A 220 -8.84 21.41 1.92
C ASN A 220 -7.86 22.14 2.86
N PRO A 221 -8.34 23.04 3.75
CA PRO A 221 -7.46 23.86 4.59
C PRO A 221 -6.48 23.07 5.49
N VAL A 222 -6.77 21.81 5.77
CA VAL A 222 -5.96 20.92 6.61
C VAL A 222 -5.33 19.75 5.84
N ASN A 223 -5.50 19.71 4.51
CA ASN A 223 -5.09 18.62 3.62
C ASN A 223 -5.58 17.22 4.04
N TYR A 224 -6.80 17.13 4.55
CA TYR A 224 -7.40 15.89 5.01
C TYR A 224 -8.65 15.58 4.21
N ASN A 225 -8.53 14.86 3.09
CA ASN A 225 -9.65 14.46 2.24
C ASN A 225 -9.60 12.95 2.10
N LEU A 226 -10.55 12.24 2.72
CA LEU A 226 -10.57 10.79 2.69
C LEU A 226 -11.99 10.27 2.82
N TYR A 227 -12.15 9.03 2.39
CA TYR A 227 -13.16 8.10 2.89
C TYR A 227 -12.41 6.97 3.60
N GLN A 228 -12.83 6.53 4.77
CA GLN A 228 -12.24 5.34 5.36
C GLN A 228 -13.23 4.53 6.17
N CYS A 229 -13.01 3.22 6.19
CA CYS A 229 -13.59 2.33 7.16
C CYS A 229 -12.46 1.56 7.84
N VAL A 230 -12.30 1.74 9.14
CA VAL A 230 -11.12 1.25 9.87
C VAL A 230 -11.51 0.60 11.19
N PHE A 231 -10.67 -0.34 11.61
CA PHE A 231 -10.64 -0.86 12.95
C PHE A 231 -9.63 -0.03 13.76
N GLY A 232 -10.08 0.52 14.87
CA GLY A 232 -9.33 1.48 15.69
C GLY A 232 -9.22 1.06 17.15
N GLY A 233 -8.53 1.91 17.91
CA GLY A 233 -8.40 1.79 19.35
C GLY A 233 -9.64 2.34 20.08
N ALA A 234 -9.50 2.58 21.37
CA ALA A 234 -10.54 3.28 22.13
C ALA A 234 -10.59 4.78 21.79
N PHE A 235 -11.79 5.36 21.80
CA PHE A 235 -12.10 6.77 21.53
C PHE A 235 -11.25 7.83 22.30
N ASP A 236 -10.52 7.44 23.34
CA ASP A 236 -9.70 8.34 24.15
C ASP A 236 -8.32 8.66 23.54
N HIS A 237 -8.21 8.55 22.21
CA HIS A 237 -6.94 8.59 21.47
C HIS A 237 -5.98 7.46 21.87
N GLY A 238 -6.55 6.37 22.38
CA GLY A 238 -5.83 5.21 22.85
C GLY A 238 -5.35 4.33 21.69
N VAL A 239 -4.35 3.53 22.02
CA VAL A 239 -3.86 2.46 21.16
C VAL A 239 -4.30 1.13 21.74
N THR A 240 -4.93 0.27 20.94
CA THR A 240 -5.35 -1.06 21.39
C THR A 240 -4.54 -2.15 20.71
N GLN A 241 -4.03 -3.10 21.48
CA GLN A 241 -3.45 -4.33 20.94
C GLN A 241 -4.55 -5.38 20.75
N ILE A 242 -4.66 -5.91 19.54
CA ILE A 242 -5.58 -7.03 19.24
C ILE A 242 -4.80 -8.34 19.28
N THR A 243 -5.36 -9.34 19.96
CA THR A 243 -4.76 -10.67 20.12
C THR A 243 -5.34 -11.66 19.11
N SER A 244 -6.62 -11.49 18.74
CA SER A 244 -7.25 -12.24 17.66
C SER A 244 -8.25 -11.36 16.92
N LEU A 245 -8.14 -11.34 15.60
CA LEU A 245 -9.14 -10.73 14.72
C LEU A 245 -9.11 -11.49 13.40
N ASP A 246 -10.29 -11.79 12.89
CA ASP A 246 -10.54 -12.12 11.50
C ASP A 246 -11.78 -11.33 11.09
N SER A 247 -11.62 -10.40 10.15
CA SER A 247 -12.73 -9.64 9.61
C SER A 247 -12.59 -9.37 8.12
N GLN A 248 -13.69 -8.96 7.50
CA GLN A 248 -13.77 -8.59 6.10
C GLN A 248 -14.47 -7.24 6.01
N MET A 249 -13.86 -6.29 5.30
CA MET A 249 -14.31 -4.91 5.15
C MET A 249 -14.49 -4.53 3.68
N LEU A 250 -15.55 -3.76 3.41
CA LEU A 250 -15.87 -3.20 2.11
C LEU A 250 -16.25 -1.72 2.28
N LEU A 251 -15.89 -0.89 1.32
CA LEU A 251 -16.22 0.52 1.31
C LEU A 251 -16.90 0.89 -0.02
N TYR A 252 -18.07 1.52 0.09
CA TYR A 252 -18.92 1.89 -1.02
C TYR A 252 -19.29 3.37 -0.97
N TYR A 253 -19.47 3.96 -2.15
CA TYR A 253 -20.06 5.29 -2.31
C TYR A 253 -21.28 5.23 -3.22
N LEU A 254 -22.22 6.14 -3.03
CA LEU A 254 -23.36 6.29 -3.93
C LEU A 254 -22.93 6.91 -5.26
N ASN A 255 -23.10 6.15 -6.33
CA ASN A 255 -22.84 6.56 -7.71
C ASN A 255 -24.15 6.56 -8.49
N GLY A 256 -24.72 7.75 -8.70
CA GLY A 256 -26.07 7.88 -9.26
C GLY A 256 -27.11 7.30 -8.29
N SER A 257 -27.74 6.19 -8.66
CA SER A 257 -28.78 5.52 -7.86
C SER A 257 -28.32 4.18 -7.25
N SER A 258 -27.04 3.85 -7.32
CA SER A 258 -26.50 2.57 -6.86
C SER A 258 -25.20 2.75 -6.10
N TYR A 259 -24.96 1.87 -5.12
CA TYR A 259 -23.67 1.82 -4.43
C TYR A 259 -22.61 1.16 -5.30
N SER A 260 -21.46 1.81 -5.42
CA SER A 260 -20.29 1.33 -6.15
C SER A 260 -19.11 1.25 -5.19
N ALA A 261 -18.28 0.22 -5.36
CA ALA A 261 -17.07 0.10 -4.57
C ALA A 261 -16.13 1.26 -4.84
N VAL A 262 -15.41 1.68 -3.81
CA VAL A 262 -14.50 2.81 -3.93
C VAL A 262 -13.29 2.41 -4.81
N PRO A 263 -13.02 3.14 -5.92
CA PRO A 263 -12.12 2.70 -6.99
C PRO A 263 -10.63 2.76 -6.62
N GLU A 264 -10.23 3.64 -5.70
CA GLU A 264 -8.83 3.83 -5.29
C GLU A 264 -8.60 3.42 -3.82
N ALA A 265 -9.41 2.48 -3.35
CA ALA A 265 -9.27 1.96 -2.00
C ALA A 265 -7.84 1.42 -1.76
N VAL A 266 -7.26 1.75 -0.61
CA VAL A 266 -5.97 1.30 -0.08
C VAL A 266 -6.22 0.51 1.23
N ALA A 267 -5.57 -0.64 1.40
CA ALA A 267 -5.61 -1.46 2.61
C ALA A 267 -4.71 -0.85 3.68
N TYR A 268 -5.20 0.18 4.35
CA TYR A 268 -4.49 1.01 5.31
C TYR A 268 -5.50 1.77 6.17
N GLY A 269 -5.09 2.41 7.26
CA GLY A 269 -5.88 3.43 7.96
C GLY A 269 -5.07 4.70 8.16
N LEU A 270 -5.70 5.87 7.97
CA LEU A 270 -5.07 7.13 8.31
C LEU A 270 -5.23 7.42 9.80
N ASP A 271 -4.33 8.26 10.32
CA ASP A 271 -4.31 8.71 11.71
C ASP A 271 -5.67 9.32 12.09
N SER A 272 -6.49 8.55 12.82
CA SER A 272 -7.73 9.00 13.47
C SER A 272 -7.46 9.43 14.92
N ALA A 273 -6.19 9.66 15.28
CA ALA A 273 -5.70 9.80 16.64
C ALA A 273 -5.90 8.55 17.51
N GLU A 274 -6.44 7.47 16.96
CA GLU A 274 -6.53 6.14 17.57
C GLU A 274 -5.64 5.16 16.82
N GLY A 275 -5.31 4.04 17.45
CA GLY A 275 -4.40 3.05 16.85
C GLY A 275 -4.78 1.63 17.17
N VAL A 276 -4.51 0.71 16.23
CA VAL A 276 -4.61 -0.72 16.47
C VAL A 276 -3.27 -1.40 16.21
N GLY A 277 -2.85 -2.24 17.16
CA GLY A 277 -1.64 -3.05 17.10
C GLY A 277 -1.95 -4.52 16.82
N GLY A 278 -1.06 -5.20 16.11
CA GLY A 278 -1.15 -6.63 15.82
C GLY A 278 -2.10 -7.02 14.69
N VAL A 279 -2.77 -6.06 14.05
CA VAL A 279 -3.68 -6.33 12.93
C VAL A 279 -2.99 -5.97 11.61
N ALA A 280 -3.08 -6.85 10.62
CA ALA A 280 -2.69 -6.58 9.24
C ALA A 280 -3.91 -6.51 8.32
N ALA A 281 -3.84 -5.70 7.27
CA ALA A 281 -4.88 -5.54 6.26
C ALA A 281 -4.49 -6.19 4.92
N PHE A 282 -5.14 -7.30 4.55
CA PHE A 282 -4.84 -8.01 3.32
C PHE A 282 -5.84 -7.66 2.18
N PRO A 283 -5.36 -7.16 1.03
CA PRO A 283 -6.17 -6.86 -0.14
C PRO A 283 -6.80 -8.13 -0.73
N ILE A 284 -8.07 -8.06 -1.12
CA ILE A 284 -8.72 -9.10 -1.91
C ILE A 284 -9.74 -8.49 -2.86
N PHE A 285 -9.95 -9.08 -4.02
CA PHE A 285 -11.09 -8.74 -4.88
C PHE A 285 -12.01 -9.93 -4.97
N ILE A 286 -13.31 -9.68 -4.82
CA ILE A 286 -14.34 -10.70 -5.00
C ILE A 286 -15.29 -10.19 -6.08
N ASN A 287 -15.35 -10.89 -7.20
CA ASN A 287 -16.11 -10.50 -8.38
C ASN A 287 -15.77 -9.07 -8.85
N GLY A 288 -14.49 -8.70 -8.77
CA GLY A 288 -13.99 -7.36 -9.12
C GLY A 288 -14.26 -6.27 -8.08
N VAL A 289 -14.90 -6.59 -6.95
CA VAL A 289 -15.14 -5.65 -5.85
C VAL A 289 -13.94 -5.67 -4.90
N PRO A 290 -13.23 -4.54 -4.69
CA PRO A 290 -12.13 -4.45 -3.73
C PRO A 290 -12.64 -4.60 -2.29
N GLN A 291 -11.92 -5.38 -1.50
CA GLN A 291 -12.19 -5.62 -0.09
C GLN A 291 -10.88 -5.76 0.67
N VAL A 292 -10.96 -5.67 1.99
CA VAL A 292 -9.84 -5.91 2.89
C VAL A 292 -10.20 -7.00 3.88
N ILE A 293 -9.28 -7.93 4.11
CA ILE A 293 -9.33 -8.86 5.24
C ILE A 293 -8.45 -8.30 6.34
N LEU A 294 -8.99 -8.09 7.54
CA LEU A 294 -8.18 -7.77 8.69
C LEU A 294 -7.89 -9.04 9.47
N SER A 295 -6.62 -9.29 9.79
CA SER A 295 -6.29 -10.40 10.67
C SER A 295 -5.01 -10.21 11.45
N THR A 296 -4.96 -10.84 12.63
CA THR A 296 -3.75 -10.95 13.47
C THR A 296 -2.78 -12.03 12.98
N GLU A 297 -3.25 -12.98 12.18
CA GLU A 297 -2.44 -14.09 11.64
C GLU A 297 -1.71 -13.70 10.34
N LEU A 298 -2.16 -12.62 9.69
CA LEU A 298 -1.55 -12.11 8.48
C LEU A 298 -0.37 -11.20 8.84
N LYS A 299 0.75 -11.34 8.13
CA LYS A 299 1.94 -10.51 8.34
C LYS A 299 2.19 -9.62 7.13
N GLY A 300 2.36 -8.33 7.40
CA GLY A 300 2.92 -7.35 6.48
C GLY A 300 2.09 -7.14 5.22
N VAL A 301 1.23 -6.12 5.22
CA VAL A 301 0.66 -5.63 3.96
C VAL A 301 0.36 -4.14 4.02
N ILE A 302 0.85 -3.43 3.02
CA ILE A 302 0.44 -2.06 2.70
C ILE A 302 0.18 -1.99 1.19
N ASN A 303 -1.00 -1.43 0.86
CA ASN A 303 -1.59 -1.02 -0.42
C ASN A 303 -2.48 -2.03 -1.16
N LEU A 304 -3.79 -1.79 -1.07
CA LEU A 304 -4.68 -1.90 -2.24
C LEU A 304 -4.37 -0.69 -3.15
N TRP A 305 -4.69 -0.82 -4.43
CA TRP A 305 -4.67 0.13 -5.55
C TRP A 305 -3.60 1.27 -5.67
N PRO A 306 -2.98 1.48 -6.86
CA PRO A 306 -3.03 0.62 -8.03
C PRO A 306 -2.19 -0.62 -7.76
N ILE A 307 -2.85 -1.76 -7.52
CA ILE A 307 -2.16 -3.02 -7.51
C ILE A 307 -1.86 -3.28 -8.97
N SER A 308 -0.58 -3.48 -9.24
CA SER A 308 -0.14 -4.13 -10.45
C SER A 308 -0.94 -5.42 -10.71
N ASN A 309 -1.14 -5.79 -11.98
CA ASN A 309 -2.01 -6.88 -12.48
C ASN A 309 -1.63 -8.32 -12.04
N TYR A 310 -1.04 -8.53 -10.88
CA TYR A 310 -0.45 -9.79 -10.43
C TYR A 310 -1.32 -10.45 -9.37
N PHE A 311 -2.41 -11.06 -9.83
CA PHE A 311 -3.35 -11.78 -8.98
C PHE A 311 -3.30 -13.27 -9.23
N VAL A 312 -3.26 -14.05 -8.16
CA VAL A 312 -3.76 -15.42 -8.21
C VAL A 312 -5.28 -15.33 -8.30
N LYS A 313 -5.85 -15.91 -9.36
CA LYS A 313 -7.31 -15.96 -9.55
C LYS A 313 -7.81 -17.31 -9.09
N LEU A 314 -8.81 -17.30 -8.22
CA LEU A 314 -9.54 -18.46 -7.76
C LEU A 314 -11.00 -18.31 -8.16
N ASN A 315 -11.45 -19.09 -9.12
CA ASN A 315 -12.84 -19.19 -9.51
C ASN A 315 -13.48 -20.36 -8.77
N ILE A 316 -14.52 -20.11 -7.97
CA ILE A 316 -15.27 -21.11 -7.23
C ILE A 316 -16.72 -21.14 -7.65
N SER A 317 -17.25 -22.33 -7.91
CA SER A 317 -18.61 -22.52 -8.43
C SER A 317 -19.71 -22.37 -7.37
N LYS A 318 -19.34 -22.29 -6.09
CA LYS A 318 -20.26 -22.18 -4.94
C LYS A 318 -19.55 -21.40 -3.84
N SER A 319 -20.33 -20.76 -2.97
CA SER A 319 -19.80 -20.13 -1.76
C SER A 319 -19.00 -21.15 -0.94
N SER A 320 -17.93 -20.70 -0.31
CA SER A 320 -17.00 -21.52 0.46
C SER A 320 -16.38 -20.66 1.56
N PHE A 321 -15.67 -21.29 2.49
CA PHE A 321 -14.69 -20.58 3.29
C PHE A 321 -13.35 -20.58 2.58
N LEU A 322 -12.68 -19.44 2.63
CA LEU A 322 -11.30 -19.30 2.19
C LEU A 322 -10.46 -19.03 3.43
N LEU A 323 -9.38 -19.79 3.59
CA LEU A 323 -8.39 -19.54 4.61
C LEU A 323 -7.14 -19.02 3.93
N ILE A 324 -6.66 -17.87 4.39
CA ILE A 324 -5.36 -17.32 3.98
C ILE A 324 -4.48 -17.36 5.22
N ALA A 325 -3.36 -18.09 5.17
CA ALA A 325 -2.68 -18.53 6.38
C ALA A 325 -3.65 -19.29 7.30
N ASN A 326 -3.99 -18.73 8.45
CA ASN A 326 -4.95 -19.30 9.40
C ASN A 326 -6.26 -18.52 9.47
N SER A 327 -6.35 -17.37 8.79
CA SER A 327 -7.50 -16.47 8.83
C SER A 327 -8.63 -17.01 7.98
N LYS A 328 -9.81 -17.24 8.57
CA LYS A 328 -10.94 -17.87 7.87
C LYS A 328 -12.04 -16.85 7.58
N PHE A 329 -12.43 -16.73 6.32
CA PHE A 329 -13.49 -15.81 5.90
C PHE A 329 -14.38 -16.42 4.83
N TRP A 330 -15.62 -15.95 4.77
CA TRP A 330 -16.61 -16.41 3.80
C TRP A 330 -16.37 -15.74 2.44
N VAL A 331 -16.45 -16.54 1.37
CA VAL A 331 -16.41 -16.03 0.00
C VAL A 331 -17.65 -16.51 -0.77
N PRO A 332 -18.35 -15.62 -1.50
CA PRO A 332 -19.44 -16.01 -2.36
C PRO A 332 -18.91 -16.80 -3.57
N GLN A 333 -19.82 -17.43 -4.31
CA GLN A 333 -19.53 -17.94 -5.64
C GLN A 333 -18.94 -16.83 -6.54
N GLY A 334 -17.97 -17.22 -7.37
CA GLY A 334 -17.40 -16.36 -8.40
C GLY A 334 -15.87 -16.32 -8.38
N ILE A 335 -15.32 -15.18 -8.79
CA ILE A 335 -13.87 -15.00 -8.94
C ILE A 335 -13.33 -14.26 -7.72
N VAL A 336 -12.37 -14.87 -7.05
CA VAL A 336 -11.58 -14.28 -5.99
C VAL A 336 -10.19 -13.98 -6.54
N GLU A 337 -9.72 -12.75 -6.44
CA GLU A 337 -8.39 -12.34 -6.88
C GLU A 337 -7.55 -11.96 -5.66
N LEU A 338 -6.45 -12.68 -5.47
CA LEU A 338 -5.53 -12.55 -4.35
C LEU A 338 -4.21 -11.97 -4.85
N PRO A 339 -3.67 -10.90 -4.24
CA PRO A 339 -2.39 -10.34 -4.67
C PRO A 339 -1.27 -11.38 -4.54
N ALA A 340 -0.55 -11.64 -5.63
CA ALA A 340 0.61 -12.53 -5.65
C ALA A 340 1.91 -11.81 -5.25
N LEU A 341 1.89 -10.47 -5.25
CA LEU A 341 2.96 -9.61 -4.78
C LEU A 341 2.44 -8.66 -3.72
N LEU A 342 3.18 -8.53 -2.62
CA LEU A 342 2.92 -7.57 -1.55
C LEU A 342 4.13 -6.63 -1.43
N GLY A 343 4.03 -5.47 -2.06
CA GLY A 343 5.15 -4.53 -2.17
C GLY A 343 6.32 -5.15 -2.95
N LYS A 344 7.46 -5.38 -2.29
CA LYS A 344 8.64 -6.05 -2.88
C LYS A 344 8.72 -7.54 -2.54
N ALA A 345 7.87 -8.04 -1.67
CA ALA A 345 7.87 -9.43 -1.25
C ALA A 345 6.92 -10.25 -2.12
N VAL A 346 7.36 -11.45 -2.47
CA VAL A 346 6.51 -12.48 -3.08
C VAL A 346 5.57 -13.01 -2.01
N PHE A 347 4.29 -13.08 -2.33
CA PHE A 347 3.30 -13.68 -1.46
C PHE A 347 3.49 -15.20 -1.40
N SER A 348 3.69 -15.73 -0.19
CA SER A 348 3.92 -17.15 0.06
C SER A 348 3.09 -17.63 1.25
N LEU A 349 1.79 -17.30 1.27
CA LEU A 349 0.88 -17.84 2.29
C LEU A 349 0.10 -19.04 1.75
N PRO A 350 -0.17 -20.04 2.60
CA PRO A 350 -1.05 -21.14 2.23
C PRO A 350 -2.47 -20.60 2.04
N LEU A 351 -3.09 -21.03 0.95
CA LEU A 351 -4.47 -20.73 0.59
C LEU A 351 -5.29 -22.01 0.72
N THR A 352 -6.24 -22.07 1.64
CA THR A 352 -7.09 -23.27 1.80
C THR A 352 -8.53 -22.96 1.43
N ILE A 353 -9.13 -23.77 0.56
CA ILE A 353 -10.56 -23.72 0.27
C ILE A 353 -11.24 -24.76 1.14
N GLU A 354 -12.15 -24.34 2.02
CA GLU A 354 -13.00 -25.22 2.80
C GLU A 354 -14.45 -25.12 2.26
N PRO A 355 -14.89 -26.11 1.47
CA PRO A 355 -16.15 -26.00 0.76
C PRO A 355 -17.33 -26.43 1.65
N PHE A 356 -18.48 -25.73 1.55
CA PHE A 356 -19.71 -26.16 2.24
C PHE A 356 -20.32 -27.45 1.67
N ASN A 357 -20.03 -27.74 0.40
CA ASN A 357 -20.56 -28.85 -0.37
C ASN A 357 -19.59 -29.14 -1.52
N LYS A 358 -19.87 -30.13 -2.38
CA LYS A 358 -19.08 -30.32 -3.62
C LYS A 358 -19.00 -29.00 -4.41
N THR A 359 -17.81 -28.41 -4.46
CA THR A 359 -17.50 -27.14 -5.14
C THR A 359 -16.48 -27.41 -6.25
N MET A 360 -16.75 -26.91 -7.46
CA MET A 360 -15.75 -26.87 -8.52
C MET A 360 -14.89 -25.62 -8.30
N PHE A 361 -13.58 -25.78 -8.44
CA PHE A 361 -12.65 -24.67 -8.40
C PHE A 361 -11.76 -24.66 -9.65
N GLU A 362 -11.31 -23.47 -10.01
CA GLU A 362 -10.25 -23.22 -10.96
C GLU A 362 -9.32 -22.16 -10.38
N LEU A 363 -8.06 -22.53 -10.22
CA LEU A 363 -6.99 -21.70 -9.69
C LEU A 363 -6.02 -21.36 -10.83
N ILE A 364 -5.72 -20.08 -11.01
CA ILE A 364 -4.81 -19.55 -12.03
C ILE A 364 -3.76 -18.70 -11.33
N ALA A 365 -2.53 -19.19 -11.25
CA ALA A 365 -1.38 -18.44 -10.79
C ALA A 365 -0.65 -17.81 -12.00
N PRO A 366 -0.27 -16.51 -11.97
CA PRO A 366 0.51 -15.94 -13.04
C PRO A 366 1.92 -16.56 -13.07
N GLN A 367 2.43 -16.87 -14.25
CA GLN A 367 3.78 -17.44 -14.41
C GLN A 367 4.89 -16.43 -14.09
N VAL A 368 4.64 -15.15 -14.36
CA VAL A 368 5.59 -14.05 -14.14
C VAL A 368 4.86 -12.88 -13.51
N LEU A 369 5.43 -12.35 -12.42
CA LEU A 369 4.97 -11.15 -11.72
C LEU A 369 6.01 -10.04 -11.96
N GLN A 370 5.73 -9.11 -12.85
CA GLN A 370 6.68 -8.05 -13.22
C GLN A 370 6.62 -6.88 -12.23
N ILE A 371 7.46 -6.91 -11.19
CA ILE A 371 7.47 -5.92 -10.09
C ILE A 371 7.79 -4.51 -10.62
N ASN A 372 8.82 -4.39 -11.46
CA ASN A 372 9.21 -3.16 -12.15
C ASN A 372 10.06 -3.50 -13.39
N SER A 373 10.66 -2.54 -14.09
CA SER A 373 11.44 -2.83 -15.31
C SER A 373 12.70 -3.68 -15.09
N THR A 374 13.19 -3.81 -13.85
CA THR A 374 14.45 -4.51 -13.52
C THR A 374 14.30 -5.65 -12.52
N ALA A 375 13.09 -5.90 -12.01
CA ALA A 375 12.79 -7.00 -11.09
C ALA A 375 11.47 -7.68 -11.47
N ARG A 376 11.46 -9.02 -11.39
CA ARG A 376 10.26 -9.85 -11.56
C ARG A 376 10.31 -11.05 -10.62
N ALA A 377 9.19 -11.68 -10.36
CA ALA A 377 9.13 -12.99 -9.71
C ALA A 377 8.59 -14.01 -10.71
N VAL A 378 9.17 -15.21 -10.75
CA VAL A 378 8.75 -16.30 -11.64
C VAL A 378 8.23 -17.45 -10.82
N LEU A 379 7.06 -17.98 -11.17
CA LEU A 379 6.45 -19.11 -10.48
C LEU A 379 7.38 -20.32 -10.58
N SER A 380 7.88 -20.80 -9.44
CA SER A 380 8.81 -21.93 -9.38
C SER A 380 8.08 -23.24 -9.12
N SER A 381 7.10 -23.24 -8.21
CA SER A 381 6.23 -24.39 -7.96
C SER A 381 4.89 -23.96 -7.38
N ILE A 382 3.89 -24.84 -7.54
CA ILE A 382 2.68 -24.82 -6.73
C ILE A 382 2.62 -26.15 -5.99
N GLU A 383 2.26 -26.15 -4.71
CA GLU A 383 1.95 -27.37 -3.98
C GLU A 383 0.46 -27.46 -3.72
N VAL A 384 -0.13 -28.62 -3.96
CA VAL A 384 -1.54 -28.93 -3.66
C VAL A 384 -1.55 -30.00 -2.58
N ASN A 385 -2.03 -29.65 -1.38
CA ASN A 385 -1.95 -30.52 -0.19
C ASN A 385 -0.53 -31.07 0.04
N GLY A 386 0.49 -30.21 -0.13
CA GLY A 386 1.91 -30.57 0.02
C GLY A 386 2.52 -31.37 -1.13
N LEU A 387 1.77 -31.64 -2.21
CA LEU A 387 2.28 -32.31 -3.40
C LEU A 387 2.61 -31.28 -4.50
N PRO A 388 3.85 -31.21 -5.00
CA PRO A 388 4.23 -30.24 -6.00
C PRO A 388 3.57 -30.51 -7.36
N THR A 389 3.26 -29.43 -8.08
CA THR A 389 2.77 -29.43 -9.46
C THR A 389 3.38 -28.25 -10.23
N ASN A 390 3.62 -28.47 -11.52
CA ASN A 390 4.19 -27.47 -12.43
C ASN A 390 3.10 -26.72 -13.24
N ASN A 391 1.83 -27.04 -13.00
CA ASN A 391 0.72 -26.42 -13.71
C ASN A 391 0.33 -25.11 -13.02
N SER A 392 0.47 -23.97 -13.70
CA SER A 392 -0.04 -22.68 -13.20
C SER A 392 -1.56 -22.55 -13.25
N ARG A 393 -2.24 -23.55 -13.85
CA ARG A 393 -3.70 -23.64 -13.90
C ARG A 393 -4.11 -25.00 -13.33
N ILE A 394 -4.87 -24.98 -12.24
CA ILE A 394 -5.32 -26.17 -11.52
C ILE A 394 -6.83 -26.09 -11.41
N SER A 395 -7.54 -27.14 -11.80
CA SER A 395 -8.99 -27.20 -11.68
C SER A 395 -9.43 -28.55 -11.16
N GLY A 396 -10.51 -28.57 -10.38
CA GLY A 396 -11.03 -29.82 -9.84
C GLY A 396 -12.29 -29.63 -9.02
N TYR A 397 -12.70 -30.71 -8.35
CA TYR A 397 -13.77 -30.69 -7.36
C TYR A 397 -13.18 -30.87 -5.97
N VAL A 398 -13.68 -30.10 -5.01
CA VAL A 398 -13.32 -30.20 -3.60
C VAL A 398 -14.52 -30.66 -2.80
N PHE A 399 -14.29 -31.69 -1.98
CA PHE A 399 -15.26 -32.27 -1.05
C PHE A 399 -14.82 -32.11 0.41
N ALA A 400 -13.58 -31.71 0.62
CA ALA A 400 -12.91 -31.48 1.88
C ALA A 400 -11.93 -30.31 1.68
N PRO A 401 -11.36 -29.74 2.76
CA PRO A 401 -10.35 -28.70 2.65
C PRO A 401 -9.22 -29.06 1.67
N ILE A 402 -8.86 -28.14 0.78
CA ILE A 402 -7.70 -28.26 -0.11
C ILE A 402 -6.80 -27.03 0.07
N SER A 403 -5.50 -27.25 0.21
CA SER A 403 -4.51 -26.19 0.43
C SER A 403 -3.62 -26.03 -0.78
N PHE A 404 -3.34 -24.78 -1.14
CA PHE A 404 -2.43 -24.38 -2.19
C PHE A 404 -1.30 -23.57 -1.57
N PHE A 405 -0.06 -23.86 -1.98
CA PHE A 405 1.10 -23.06 -1.63
C PHE A 405 1.81 -22.65 -2.91
N PHE A 406 2.10 -21.36 -3.06
CA PHE A 406 2.75 -20.81 -4.25
C PHE A 406 4.17 -20.42 -3.90
N SER A 407 5.13 -20.89 -4.69
CA SER A 407 6.52 -20.45 -4.59
C SER A 407 6.86 -19.65 -5.84
N TYR A 408 7.42 -18.45 -5.66
CA TYR A 408 8.05 -17.71 -6.75
C TYR A 408 9.51 -17.44 -6.44
N THR A 409 10.34 -17.55 -7.47
CA THR A 409 11.75 -17.18 -7.44
C THR A 409 11.88 -15.73 -7.91
N MET A 410 12.49 -14.89 -7.08
CA MET A 410 12.84 -13.53 -7.47
C MET A 410 13.91 -13.54 -8.55
N GLN A 411 13.75 -12.71 -9.57
CA GLN A 411 14.71 -12.50 -10.65
C GLN A 411 15.02 -11.01 -10.83
N TYR A 412 16.29 -10.70 -11.05
CA TYR A 412 16.75 -9.34 -11.34
C TYR A 412 17.35 -9.25 -12.74
N TYR A 413 17.10 -8.13 -13.39
CA TYR A 413 17.70 -7.82 -14.68
C TYR A 413 19.19 -7.51 -14.48
N VAL A 414 20.03 -8.22 -15.23
CA VAL A 414 21.47 -8.05 -15.27
C VAL A 414 21.87 -7.61 -16.68
N SER A 415 22.74 -6.60 -16.77
CA SER A 415 23.38 -6.16 -18.00
C SER A 415 24.87 -5.95 -17.75
N VAL A 416 25.70 -6.91 -18.17
CA VAL A 416 27.17 -6.79 -18.15
C VAL A 416 27.66 -6.69 -19.59
N LEU A 417 28.26 -5.55 -19.91
CA LEU A 417 28.68 -5.18 -21.26
C LEU A 417 30.19 -4.97 -21.33
N GLY A 418 30.81 -5.44 -22.41
CA GLY A 418 32.23 -5.22 -22.67
C GLY A 418 32.63 -5.74 -24.04
N PRO A 419 33.90 -5.55 -24.45
CA PRO A 419 34.42 -6.14 -25.67
C PRO A 419 34.30 -7.66 -25.61
N ASN A 420 33.54 -8.25 -26.53
CA ASN A 420 33.20 -9.67 -26.57
C ASN A 420 32.41 -10.20 -25.35
N ILE A 421 31.78 -9.31 -24.58
CA ILE A 421 30.97 -9.67 -23.41
C ILE A 421 29.59 -9.05 -23.58
N SER A 422 28.56 -9.90 -23.55
CA SER A 422 27.16 -9.48 -23.59
C SER A 422 26.33 -10.43 -22.73
N ILE A 423 26.29 -10.16 -21.42
CA ILE A 423 25.43 -10.89 -20.48
C ILE A 423 24.23 -9.98 -20.21
N GLN A 424 23.08 -10.32 -20.78
CA GLN A 424 21.85 -9.55 -20.61
C GLN A 424 20.67 -10.48 -20.38
N GLY A 425 19.87 -10.19 -19.35
CA GLY A 425 18.67 -10.96 -19.06
C GLY A 425 18.26 -10.92 -17.59
N PHE A 426 17.16 -11.59 -17.27
CA PHE A 426 16.74 -11.81 -15.90
C PHE A 426 17.38 -13.09 -15.36
N TYR A 427 17.97 -12.99 -14.17
CA TYR A 427 18.62 -14.10 -13.48
C TYR A 427 18.02 -14.27 -12.09
N ASP A 428 17.95 -15.52 -11.61
CA ASP A 428 17.46 -15.84 -10.27
C ASP A 428 18.33 -15.17 -9.20
N ALA A 429 17.68 -14.65 -8.17
CA ALA A 429 18.35 -14.11 -7.01
C ALA A 429 19.29 -15.17 -6.38
N GLY A 430 20.49 -14.75 -5.99
CA GLY A 430 21.55 -15.65 -5.52
C GLY A 430 22.41 -16.30 -6.62
N THR A 431 22.04 -16.17 -7.90
CA THR A 431 22.87 -16.68 -9.01
C THR A 431 24.21 -15.97 -9.05
N THR A 432 25.32 -16.71 -9.19
CA THR A 432 26.64 -16.11 -9.40
C THR A 432 26.98 -16.04 -10.89
N LEU A 433 27.22 -14.84 -11.40
CA LEU A 433 27.66 -14.59 -12.76
C LEU A 433 29.16 -14.29 -12.82
N LYS A 434 29.78 -14.65 -13.95
CA LYS A 434 31.19 -14.38 -14.23
C LYS A 434 31.35 -13.74 -15.59
N ALA A 435 32.22 -12.74 -15.69
CA ALA A 435 32.59 -12.10 -16.94
C ALA A 435 34.08 -11.71 -16.91
N ASP A 436 34.80 -11.96 -17.99
CA ASP A 436 36.24 -11.69 -18.07
C ASP A 436 36.52 -10.69 -19.20
N ALA A 437 36.91 -9.47 -18.81
CA ALA A 437 37.29 -8.41 -19.73
C ALA A 437 38.72 -8.64 -20.27
N PRO A 438 38.97 -8.45 -21.57
CA PRO A 438 40.34 -8.47 -22.07
C PRO A 438 41.16 -7.36 -21.37
N PRO A 439 42.39 -7.63 -20.90
CA PRO A 439 43.17 -6.66 -20.12
C PRO A 439 43.60 -5.44 -20.96
N ARG A 440 43.64 -5.58 -22.28
CA ARG A 440 43.99 -4.53 -23.23
C ARG A 440 43.15 -4.64 -24.50
N LEU A 441 42.86 -3.50 -25.11
CA LEU A 441 42.25 -3.35 -26.42
C LEU A 441 43.07 -2.39 -27.28
N GLY A 442 42.70 -2.27 -28.55
CA GLY A 442 43.27 -1.31 -29.48
C GLY A 442 44.60 -1.76 -30.07
N ASN A 443 45.26 -0.85 -30.77
CA ASN A 443 46.54 -1.14 -31.43
C ASN A 443 47.72 -1.05 -30.43
N PRO A 444 48.90 -1.61 -30.78
CA PRO A 444 50.07 -1.57 -29.91
C PRO A 444 50.64 -0.18 -29.60
N ILE A 445 50.34 0.84 -30.42
CA ILE A 445 50.88 2.20 -30.28
C ILE A 445 50.07 3.00 -29.24
N THR A 446 48.75 2.84 -29.25
CA THR A 446 47.81 3.48 -28.33
C THR A 446 46.88 2.44 -27.70
N PRO A 447 47.42 1.51 -26.88
CA PRO A 447 46.60 0.49 -26.26
C PRO A 447 45.62 1.13 -25.27
N MET A 448 44.41 0.61 -25.19
CA MET A 448 43.50 0.90 -24.10
C MET A 448 43.67 -0.18 -23.05
N SER A 449 44.06 0.19 -21.84
CA SER A 449 44.16 -0.76 -20.72
C SER A 449 42.83 -0.84 -20.01
N PHE A 450 42.42 -2.04 -19.63
CA PHE A 450 41.29 -2.23 -18.74
C PHE A 450 41.54 -1.43 -17.46
N TYR A 451 40.57 -0.60 -17.07
CA TYR A 451 40.67 0.26 -15.89
C TYR A 451 39.78 -0.25 -14.76
N GLY A 452 38.62 -0.79 -15.10
CA GLY A 452 37.67 -1.33 -14.15
C GLY A 452 36.30 -1.57 -14.77
N TRP A 453 35.41 -2.17 -14.01
CA TRP A 453 33.98 -2.20 -14.28
C TRP A 453 33.35 -0.95 -13.69
N ILE A 454 32.49 -0.29 -14.47
CA ILE A 454 31.69 0.86 -14.02
C ILE A 454 30.22 0.50 -14.03
N GLY A 455 29.51 0.85 -12.95
CA GLY A 455 28.12 0.43 -12.83
C GLY A 455 27.63 0.29 -11.39
N THR A 456 26.94 -0.82 -11.13
CA THR A 456 26.43 -1.20 -9.81
C THR A 456 27.56 -1.43 -8.81
N PHE A 457 28.65 -2.05 -9.25
CA PHE A 457 29.85 -2.33 -8.48
C PHE A 457 31.05 -1.57 -9.07
N ASN A 458 32.02 -1.24 -8.22
CA ASN A 458 33.26 -0.61 -8.66
C ASN A 458 34.43 -1.59 -8.43
N ILE A 459 34.75 -2.37 -9.46
CA ILE A 459 35.73 -3.47 -9.39
C ILE A 459 36.83 -3.23 -10.42
N THR A 460 38.09 -3.23 -9.99
CA THR A 460 39.26 -3.00 -10.86
C THR A 460 39.89 -4.27 -11.42
N SER A 461 39.36 -5.45 -11.05
CA SER A 461 39.79 -6.74 -11.59
C SER A 461 39.23 -6.96 -13.00
N VAL A 462 40.06 -7.51 -13.89
CA VAL A 462 39.65 -7.96 -15.24
C VAL A 462 38.57 -9.04 -15.20
N SER A 463 38.57 -9.85 -14.15
CA SER A 463 37.53 -10.86 -13.88
C SER A 463 36.49 -10.27 -12.93
N LEU A 464 35.24 -10.23 -13.38
CA LEU A 464 34.06 -9.89 -12.61
C LEU A 464 33.38 -11.15 -12.12
N ARG A 465 33.10 -11.23 -10.81
CA ARG A 465 32.27 -12.26 -10.21
C ARG A 465 31.25 -11.59 -9.30
N VAL A 466 29.97 -11.68 -9.65
CA VAL A 466 28.88 -11.00 -8.94
C VAL A 466 27.76 -11.98 -8.61
N THR A 467 27.20 -11.86 -7.42
CA THR A 467 25.97 -12.56 -7.02
C THR A 467 24.79 -11.65 -7.27
N VAL A 468 23.76 -12.16 -7.95
CA VAL A 468 22.57 -11.41 -8.33
C VAL A 468 21.65 -11.27 -7.12
N GLU A 469 21.80 -10.19 -6.35
CA GLU A 469 20.90 -9.87 -5.21
C GLU A 469 20.00 -8.66 -5.49
N GLN A 470 20.28 -7.95 -6.57
CA GLN A 470 19.59 -6.75 -7.02
C GLN A 470 19.81 -6.56 -8.53
N PRO A 471 19.17 -5.59 -9.19
CA PRO A 471 19.51 -5.24 -10.56
C PRO A 471 20.99 -4.88 -10.72
N ILE A 472 21.65 -5.47 -11.73
CA ILE A 472 23.08 -5.25 -12.00
C ILE A 472 23.23 -4.62 -13.37
N HIS A 473 23.97 -3.52 -13.43
CA HIS A 473 24.40 -2.92 -14.69
C HIS A 473 25.89 -2.65 -14.61
N GLU A 474 26.69 -3.32 -15.42
CA GLU A 474 28.14 -3.19 -15.47
C GLU A 474 28.63 -2.97 -16.89
N VAL A 475 29.61 -2.08 -17.05
CA VAL A 475 30.28 -1.83 -18.32
C VAL A 475 31.79 -1.90 -18.10
N ALA A 476 32.49 -2.71 -18.90
CA ALA A 476 33.94 -2.75 -18.90
C ALA A 476 34.50 -1.42 -19.41
N TYR A 477 35.21 -0.70 -18.55
CA TYR A 477 35.79 0.60 -18.85
C TYR A 477 37.28 0.49 -19.13
N TYR A 478 37.70 1.17 -20.19
CA TYR A 478 39.07 1.15 -20.70
C TYR A 478 39.63 2.56 -20.75
N LYS A 479 40.87 2.72 -20.29
CA LYS A 479 41.60 3.99 -20.34
C LYS A 479 42.71 3.90 -21.38
N GLN A 480 42.76 4.87 -22.29
CA GLN A 480 43.81 4.96 -23.28
C GLN A 480 45.17 5.22 -22.61
N SER A 481 46.18 4.45 -22.97
CA SER A 481 47.57 4.63 -22.55
C SER A 481 48.39 5.19 -23.69
N TYR A 482 49.07 6.31 -23.44
CA TYR A 482 49.98 6.95 -24.39
C TYR A 482 51.44 6.58 -24.13
N LEU A 483 51.71 5.68 -23.18
CA LEU A 483 53.09 5.32 -22.79
C LEU A 483 53.91 4.82 -23.99
N ASN A 484 53.34 3.92 -24.81
CA ASN A 484 54.05 3.38 -25.98
C ASN A 484 54.27 4.46 -27.05
N LEU A 485 53.30 5.36 -27.24
CA LEU A 485 53.46 6.51 -28.13
C LEU A 485 54.57 7.45 -27.64
N TYR A 486 54.62 7.75 -26.34
CA TYR A 486 55.69 8.57 -25.77
C TYR A 486 57.05 7.90 -25.90
N ILE A 487 57.15 6.59 -25.63
CA ILE A 487 58.39 5.81 -25.84
C ILE A 487 58.81 5.87 -27.31
N LEU A 488 57.88 5.71 -28.26
CA LEU A 488 58.17 5.79 -29.68
C LEU A 488 58.64 7.19 -30.11
N ILE A 489 57.99 8.26 -29.64
CA ILE A 489 58.38 9.65 -29.90
C ILE A 489 59.80 9.90 -29.36
N VAL A 490 60.09 9.43 -28.14
CA VAL A 490 61.42 9.55 -27.52
C VAL A 490 62.48 8.77 -28.31
N LEU A 491 62.18 7.55 -28.78
CA LEU A 491 63.07 6.75 -29.62
C LEU A 491 63.38 7.43 -30.96
N ILE A 492 62.35 7.97 -31.64
CA ILE A 492 62.53 8.70 -32.89
C ILE A 492 63.40 9.95 -32.66
N ALA A 493 63.16 10.71 -31.59
CA ALA A 493 63.94 11.89 -31.23
C ALA A 493 65.41 11.54 -30.89
N LEU A 494 65.65 10.42 -30.22
CA LEU A 494 67.00 9.90 -29.96
C LEU A 494 67.73 9.51 -31.24
N ILE A 495 67.05 8.80 -32.15
CA ILE A 495 67.63 8.41 -33.44
C ILE A 495 68.01 9.65 -34.23
N THR A 496 67.11 10.62 -34.41
CA THR A 496 67.41 11.86 -35.15
C THR A 496 68.55 12.66 -34.52
N LEU A 497 68.62 12.74 -33.19
CA LEU A 497 69.72 13.39 -32.49
C LEU A 497 71.06 12.70 -32.78
N VAL A 498 71.12 11.37 -32.69
CA VAL A 498 72.32 10.60 -33.00
C VAL A 498 72.74 10.82 -34.45
N THR A 499 71.82 10.70 -35.41
CA THR A 499 72.13 10.92 -36.82
C THR A 499 72.64 12.34 -37.09
N ALA A 500 72.06 13.35 -36.45
CA ALA A 500 72.52 14.74 -36.58
C ALA A 500 73.94 14.94 -36.01
N VAL A 501 74.25 14.32 -34.87
CA VAL A 501 75.61 14.34 -34.29
C VAL A 501 76.61 13.62 -35.19
N THR A 502 76.25 12.48 -35.77
CA THR A 502 77.12 11.74 -36.70
C THR A 502 77.39 12.54 -37.98
N ILE A 503 76.35 13.09 -38.62
CA ILE A 503 76.50 13.93 -39.82
C ILE A 503 77.38 15.16 -39.53
N LYS A 504 77.21 15.80 -38.37
CA LYS A 504 78.05 16.94 -37.96
C LYS A 504 79.51 16.56 -37.70
N ARG A 505 79.82 15.30 -37.40
CA ARG A 505 81.20 14.83 -37.19
C ARG A 505 81.93 14.57 -38.52
N ASP A 506 81.18 14.21 -39.56
CA ASP A 506 81.72 13.89 -40.89
C ASP A 506 81.73 15.11 -41.84
N LEU A 507 81.10 16.23 -41.44
CA LEU A 507 81.22 17.56 -42.03
C LEU A 507 82.26 18.39 -41.27
#